data_AF-A0A7Z9A286-F1
#
_entry.id   AF-A0A7Z9A286-F1
#
_cell.length_a   1.000
_cell.length_b   1.000
_cell.length_c   1.000
_cell.angle_alpha   90.00
_cell.angle_beta   90.00
_cell.angle_gamma   90.00
#
_symmetry.space_group_name_H-M   'P 1'
#
loop_
_entity.id
_entity.type
_entity.pdbx_description
1 polymer ?
#
loop_
_entity_poly.entity_id
_entity_poly.type
_entity_poly.pdbx_seq_one_letter_code
_entity_poly.pdbx_strand_id
1 'polypeptide(L)'
;MATPEKAMRPGTAAKRGTLNDLRKAVEDYPEVNWRSFLFWAIGNADPTSRVEIVNWMLDHGVDAAQTTHHGNLNALHVLFNQREHDYSMEAKVLLRLLEGGADINLKAQKWGGVPLLTLNNNLNIKDHDLKPFYDVIFSWPGIDWEAGAGKAFGKPVTLRQVVNLAENRRPEMCRRMHEYLDNGPSQRPDLL
;
A
#
# COMPACT_ATOMS: atom_id res chain seq x y z
N MET A 1 22.52 10.69 36.90
CA MET A 1 22.05 9.41 36.36
C MET A 1 21.04 9.71 35.29
N ALA A 2 21.38 9.48 34.02
CA ALA A 2 20.42 9.59 32.92
C ALA A 2 19.36 8.49 33.12
N THR A 3 18.09 8.85 33.04
CA THR A 3 16.99 7.87 32.97
C THR A 3 17.31 6.93 31.82
N PRO A 4 17.34 5.59 32.01
CA PRO A 4 17.56 4.69 30.90
C PRO A 4 16.52 4.98 29.82
N GLU A 5 16.98 5.22 28.60
CA GLU A 5 16.12 5.46 27.45
C GLU A 5 15.13 4.30 27.38
N LYS A 6 13.83 4.61 27.46
CA LYS A 6 12.80 3.59 27.55
C LYS A 6 12.83 2.80 26.24
N ALA A 7 13.21 1.52 26.31
CA ALA A 7 13.32 0.65 25.14
C ALA A 7 12.03 0.70 24.30
N MET A 8 12.21 0.80 22.98
CA MET A 8 11.10 0.97 22.04
C MET A 8 10.35 -0.35 21.92
N ARG A 9 9.02 -0.35 22.10
CA ARG A 9 8.20 -1.55 21.90
C ARG A 9 8.08 -1.87 20.40
N PRO A 10 7.89 -3.15 20.01
CA PRO A 10 7.87 -3.55 18.59
C PRO A 10 6.90 -2.76 17.72
N GLY A 11 5.70 -2.44 18.23
CA GLY A 11 4.75 -1.60 17.49
C GLY A 11 5.27 -0.18 17.24
N THR A 12 5.86 0.46 18.25
CA THR A 12 6.45 1.79 18.09
C THR A 12 7.63 1.76 17.12
N ALA A 13 8.47 0.72 17.19
CA ALA A 13 9.60 0.53 16.29
C ALA A 13 9.15 0.33 14.84
N ALA A 14 8.15 -0.52 14.60
CA ALA A 14 7.55 -0.66 13.28
C ALA A 14 7.01 0.67 12.74
N LYS A 15 6.31 1.45 13.58
CA LYS A 15 5.60 2.67 13.16
C LYS A 15 6.51 3.88 12.94
N ARG A 16 7.61 3.99 13.67
CA ARG A 16 8.39 5.24 13.77
C ARG A 16 9.91 5.04 13.80
N GLY A 17 10.38 3.81 13.95
CA GLY A 17 11.79 3.49 14.02
C GLY A 17 12.34 3.00 12.69
N THR A 18 13.59 2.55 12.76
CA THR A 18 14.33 1.87 11.69
C THR A 18 14.18 0.34 11.81
N LEU A 19 14.69 -0.41 10.83
CA LEU A 19 14.77 -1.87 10.93
C LEU A 19 15.59 -2.33 12.15
N ASN A 20 16.67 -1.62 12.49
CA ASN A 20 17.48 -1.94 13.67
C ASN A 20 16.68 -1.75 14.97
N ASP A 21 15.88 -0.69 15.06
CA ASP A 21 15.00 -0.48 16.21
C ASP A 21 13.97 -1.60 16.34
N LEU A 22 13.40 -2.07 15.22
CA LEU A 22 12.45 -3.18 15.24
C LEU A 22 13.11 -4.49 15.67
N ARG A 23 14.29 -4.82 15.12
CA ARG A 23 15.02 -6.04 15.49
C ARG A 23 15.35 -6.05 16.98
N LYS A 24 15.89 -4.94 17.49
CA LYS A 24 16.17 -4.77 18.91
C LYS A 24 14.89 -4.90 19.75
N ALA A 25 13.79 -4.28 19.33
CA ALA A 25 12.51 -4.40 20.03
C ALA A 25 11.97 -5.84 20.05
N VAL A 26 12.17 -6.62 18.98
CA VAL A 26 11.77 -8.03 18.92
C VAL A 26 12.60 -8.88 19.89
N GLU A 27 13.89 -8.57 20.05
CA GLU A 27 14.77 -9.22 21.03
C GLU A 27 14.42 -8.84 22.48
N ASP A 28 14.18 -7.55 22.72
CA ASP A 28 13.87 -7.00 24.04
C ASP A 28 12.46 -7.41 24.55
N TYR A 29 11.54 -7.73 23.62
CA TYR A 29 10.13 -8.06 23.91
C TYR A 29 9.67 -9.33 23.16
N PRO A 30 10.25 -10.52 23.46
CA PRO A 30 9.96 -11.75 22.72
C PRO A 30 8.51 -12.24 22.88
N GLU A 31 7.81 -11.79 23.92
CA GLU A 31 6.39 -12.10 24.17
C GLU A 31 5.42 -11.31 23.28
N VAL A 32 5.88 -10.23 22.65
CA VAL A 32 5.05 -9.38 21.80
C VAL A 32 5.02 -9.95 20.39
N ASN A 33 3.80 -10.24 19.90
CA ASN A 33 3.61 -10.66 18.52
C ASN A 33 3.84 -9.50 17.53
N TRP A 34 5.10 -9.26 17.18
CA TRP A 34 5.51 -8.18 16.28
C TRP A 34 4.90 -8.30 14.87
N ARG A 35 4.50 -9.51 14.44
CA ARG A 35 3.86 -9.75 13.14
C ARG A 35 2.53 -9.02 13.00
N SER A 36 1.86 -8.73 14.12
CA SER A 36 0.60 -7.96 14.15
C SER A 36 0.77 -6.48 13.78
N PHE A 37 2.00 -5.98 13.66
CA PHE A 37 2.28 -4.57 13.37
C PHE A 37 2.60 -4.27 11.90
N LEU A 38 2.27 -5.17 10.96
CA LEU A 38 2.52 -4.95 9.52
C LEU A 38 1.95 -3.61 9.03
N PHE A 39 0.69 -3.31 9.35
CA PHE A 39 0.07 -2.04 8.96
C PHE A 39 0.72 -0.81 9.59
N TRP A 40 1.36 -0.99 10.74
CA TRP A 40 2.10 0.11 11.38
C TRP A 40 3.43 0.33 10.68
N ALA A 41 4.11 -0.74 10.25
CA ALA A 41 5.30 -0.66 9.41
C ALA A 41 5.02 0.00 8.05
N ILE A 42 3.95 -0.41 7.36
CA ILE A 42 3.52 0.24 6.10
C ILE A 42 3.13 1.70 6.33
N GLY A 43 2.65 2.04 7.54
CA GLY A 43 2.34 3.41 7.94
C GLY A 43 3.52 4.20 8.48
N ASN A 44 4.75 3.68 8.43
CA ASN A 44 5.94 4.41 8.84
C ASN A 44 6.17 5.58 7.88
N ALA A 45 6.36 6.78 8.41
CA ALA A 45 6.44 8.00 7.60
C ALA A 45 7.72 8.08 6.76
N ASP A 46 8.81 7.49 7.23
CA ASP A 46 10.09 7.44 6.51
C ASP A 46 10.05 6.31 5.45
N PRO A 47 10.10 6.63 4.14
CA PRO A 47 10.01 5.62 3.09
C PRO A 47 11.11 4.55 3.15
N THR A 48 12.33 4.93 3.50
CA THR A 48 13.46 4.00 3.64
C THR A 48 13.19 2.98 4.73
N SER A 49 12.88 3.44 5.94
CA SER A 49 12.57 2.57 7.08
C SER A 49 11.35 1.70 6.79
N ARG A 50 10.30 2.26 6.16
CA ARG A 50 9.11 1.52 5.73
C ARG A 50 9.49 0.35 4.81
N VAL A 51 10.29 0.60 3.77
CA VAL A 51 10.74 -0.44 2.83
C VAL A 51 11.54 -1.52 3.54
N GLU A 52 12.55 -1.14 4.33
CA GLU A 52 13.43 -2.09 5.02
C GLU A 52 12.65 -2.96 6.02
N ILE A 53 11.79 -2.35 6.82
CA ILE A 53 10.97 -3.04 7.81
C ILE A 53 10.00 -4.00 7.12
N VAL A 54 9.23 -3.52 6.13
CA VAL A 54 8.20 -4.35 5.48
C VAL A 54 8.85 -5.53 4.77
N ASN A 55 9.96 -5.32 4.06
CA ASN A 55 10.68 -6.43 3.42
C ASN A 55 11.13 -7.47 4.44
N TRP A 56 11.77 -7.04 5.54
CA TRP A 56 12.20 -7.95 6.59
C TRP A 56 11.02 -8.71 7.22
N MET A 57 9.90 -8.03 7.47
CA MET A 57 8.69 -8.68 8.00
C MET A 57 8.18 -9.77 7.03
N LEU A 58 8.10 -9.48 5.74
CA LEU A 58 7.68 -10.45 4.72
C LEU A 58 8.67 -11.62 4.60
N ASP A 59 9.97 -11.37 4.66
CA ASP A 59 11.01 -12.42 4.67
C ASP A 59 10.86 -13.37 5.88
N HIS A 60 10.27 -12.88 6.97
CA HIS A 60 10.06 -13.63 8.22
C HIS A 60 8.62 -14.17 8.37
N GLY A 61 7.92 -14.31 7.24
CA GLY A 61 6.65 -15.01 7.13
C GLY A 61 5.45 -14.22 7.66
N VAL A 62 5.53 -12.89 7.68
CA VAL A 62 4.34 -12.07 7.93
C VAL A 62 3.40 -12.20 6.73
N ASP A 63 2.15 -12.56 7.01
CA ASP A 63 1.09 -12.70 6.01
C ASP A 63 0.73 -11.35 5.39
N ALA A 64 0.89 -11.20 4.07
CA ALA A 64 0.53 -9.97 3.36
C ALA A 64 -0.97 -9.88 3.04
N ALA A 65 -1.71 -10.98 3.11
CA ALA A 65 -3.15 -11.04 2.86
C ALA A 65 -3.99 -10.62 4.08
N GLN A 66 -3.35 -10.41 5.25
CA GLN A 66 -4.05 -9.98 6.46
C GLN A 66 -4.80 -8.65 6.25
N THR A 67 -5.89 -8.46 7.00
CA THR A 67 -6.68 -7.21 7.00
C THR A 67 -6.74 -6.61 8.41
N THR A 68 -6.95 -5.30 8.48
CA THR A 68 -7.17 -4.62 9.76
C THR A 68 -8.49 -5.09 10.37
N HIS A 69 -8.48 -5.42 11.65
CA HIS A 69 -9.69 -5.78 12.40
C HIS A 69 -10.78 -4.69 12.31
N HIS A 70 -10.37 -3.43 12.26
CA HIS A 70 -11.25 -2.29 12.11
C HIS A 70 -11.13 -1.71 10.70
N GLY A 71 -12.23 -1.64 9.98
CA GLY A 71 -12.30 -0.96 8.68
C GLY A 71 -12.00 -1.85 7.46
N ASN A 72 -11.61 -3.11 7.65
CA ASN A 72 -11.33 -4.06 6.57
C ASN A 72 -10.34 -3.50 5.53
N LEU A 73 -9.21 -2.96 6.01
CA LEU A 73 -8.15 -2.44 5.16
C LEU A 73 -7.07 -3.50 5.00
N ASN A 74 -6.50 -3.64 3.82
CA ASN A 74 -5.27 -4.41 3.61
C ASN A 74 -4.06 -3.49 3.42
N ALA A 75 -2.90 -4.11 3.19
CA ALA A 75 -1.62 -3.44 3.05
C ALA A 75 -1.64 -2.32 1.99
N LEU A 76 -2.33 -2.53 0.88
CA LEU A 76 -2.38 -1.60 -0.25
C LEU A 76 -3.12 -0.30 0.10
N HIS A 77 -4.20 -0.38 0.88
CA HIS A 77 -4.90 0.80 1.38
C HIS A 77 -3.97 1.68 2.23
N VAL A 78 -3.16 1.06 3.08
CA VAL A 78 -2.26 1.79 3.97
C VAL A 78 -1.11 2.39 3.16
N LEU A 79 -0.51 1.62 2.25
CA LEU A 79 0.58 2.08 1.39
C LEU A 79 0.15 3.28 0.56
N PHE A 80 -0.95 3.19 -0.19
CA PHE A 80 -1.39 4.26 -1.10
C PHE A 80 -1.89 5.53 -0.40
N ASN A 81 -2.15 5.47 0.91
CA ASN A 81 -2.54 6.63 1.71
C ASN A 81 -1.35 7.37 2.35
N GLN A 82 -0.11 6.90 2.16
CA GLN A 82 1.05 7.62 2.69
C GLN A 82 1.23 8.98 2.00
N ARG A 83 1.87 9.91 2.71
CA ARG A 83 2.10 11.28 2.22
C ARG A 83 3.34 11.38 1.35
N GLU A 84 4.36 10.60 1.68
CA GLU A 84 5.66 10.60 1.03
C GLU A 84 6.01 9.18 0.60
N HIS A 85 6.65 9.09 -0.55
CA HIS A 85 6.96 7.83 -1.21
C HIS A 85 8.37 7.82 -1.78
N ASP A 86 9.03 6.68 -1.66
CA ASP A 86 10.10 6.26 -2.54
C ASP A 86 9.50 5.29 -3.55
N TYR A 87 8.96 5.83 -4.65
CA TYR A 87 8.21 5.02 -5.62
C TYR A 87 9.02 3.87 -6.20
N SER A 88 10.34 4.04 -6.36
CA SER A 88 11.22 3.01 -6.91
C SER A 88 11.33 1.82 -5.95
N MET A 89 11.69 2.09 -4.69
CA MET A 89 11.87 1.04 -3.69
C MET A 89 10.55 0.44 -3.22
N GLU A 90 9.52 1.27 -3.11
CA GLU A 90 8.19 0.81 -2.71
C GLU A 90 7.44 0.06 -3.81
N ALA A 91 7.79 0.24 -5.09
CA ALA A 91 7.24 -0.62 -6.15
C ALA A 91 7.65 -2.09 -5.95
N LYS A 92 8.87 -2.34 -5.47
CA LYS A 92 9.32 -3.70 -5.09
C LYS A 92 8.48 -4.25 -3.94
N VAL A 93 8.22 -3.44 -2.92
CA VAL A 93 7.35 -3.81 -1.78
C VAL A 93 5.92 -4.07 -2.24
N LEU A 94 5.37 -3.21 -3.10
CA LEU A 94 4.02 -3.34 -3.67
C LEU A 94 3.87 -4.66 -4.41
N LEU A 95 4.85 -5.03 -5.25
CA LEU A 95 4.85 -6.31 -5.94
C LEU A 95 4.85 -7.49 -4.95
N ARG A 96 5.73 -7.45 -3.94
CA ARG A 96 5.80 -8.48 -2.90
C ARG A 96 4.50 -8.61 -2.09
N LEU A 97 3.82 -7.50 -1.80
CA LEU A 97 2.54 -7.51 -1.11
C LEU A 97 1.45 -8.19 -1.96
N LEU A 98 1.38 -7.86 -3.25
CA LEU A 98 0.45 -8.49 -4.20
C LEU A 98 0.74 -10.00 -4.36
N GLU A 99 2.01 -10.38 -4.53
CA GLU A 99 2.45 -11.79 -4.61
C GLU A 99 2.19 -12.55 -3.31
N GLY A 100 2.29 -11.87 -2.17
CA GLY A 100 1.91 -12.38 -0.86
C GLY A 100 0.39 -12.43 -0.60
N GLY A 101 -0.44 -12.07 -1.58
CA GLY A 101 -1.89 -12.22 -1.51
C GLY A 101 -2.67 -10.97 -1.06
N ALA A 102 -2.04 -9.79 -1.00
CA ALA A 102 -2.78 -8.55 -0.73
C ALA A 102 -3.81 -8.29 -1.86
N ASP A 103 -5.09 -8.26 -1.51
CA ASP A 103 -6.19 -8.12 -2.47
C ASP A 103 -6.33 -6.68 -3.05
N ILE A 104 -6.01 -6.50 -4.32
CA ILE A 104 -6.13 -5.22 -5.04
C ILE A 104 -7.58 -4.70 -5.15
N ASN A 105 -8.58 -5.55 -4.92
CA ASN A 105 -10.00 -5.24 -5.01
C ASN A 105 -10.72 -5.18 -3.66
N LEU A 106 -10.00 -5.33 -2.53
CA LEU A 106 -10.61 -5.38 -1.21
C LEU A 106 -11.39 -4.10 -0.92
N LYS A 107 -12.68 -4.21 -0.58
CA LYS A 107 -13.50 -3.05 -0.21
C LYS A 107 -13.35 -2.72 1.27
N ALA A 108 -12.89 -1.50 1.56
CA ALA A 108 -12.87 -0.96 2.90
C ALA A 108 -14.30 -0.83 3.46
N GLN A 109 -14.51 -1.22 4.73
CA GLN A 109 -15.83 -1.24 5.36
C GLN A 109 -16.46 0.16 5.52
N LYS A 110 -15.65 1.17 5.84
CA LYS A 110 -16.17 2.49 6.27
C LYS A 110 -16.55 3.42 5.12
N TRP A 111 -15.78 3.40 4.03
CA TRP A 111 -16.02 4.28 2.87
C TRP A 111 -16.19 3.50 1.55
N GLY A 112 -16.19 2.17 1.60
CA GLY A 112 -16.45 1.30 0.44
C GLY A 112 -15.38 1.32 -0.65
N GLY A 113 -14.29 2.09 -0.46
CA GLY A 113 -13.24 2.25 -1.45
C GLY A 113 -12.29 1.06 -1.49
N VAL A 114 -11.88 0.70 -2.71
CA VAL A 114 -10.80 -0.26 -2.99
C VAL A 114 -9.43 0.45 -2.96
N PRO A 115 -8.30 -0.26 -2.87
CA PRO A 115 -6.96 0.35 -2.82
C PRO A 115 -6.70 1.36 -3.93
N LEU A 116 -7.07 1.05 -5.18
CA LEU A 116 -6.88 1.97 -6.31
C LEU A 116 -7.66 3.28 -6.16
N LEU A 117 -8.81 3.26 -5.48
CA LEU A 117 -9.55 4.48 -5.16
C LEU A 117 -8.79 5.34 -4.14
N THR A 118 -8.14 4.72 -3.16
CA THR A 118 -7.26 5.42 -2.20
C THR A 118 -6.10 6.10 -2.93
N LEU A 119 -5.42 5.39 -3.85
CA LEU A 119 -4.33 5.97 -4.65
C LEU A 119 -4.82 7.15 -5.50
N ASN A 120 -5.93 6.99 -6.21
CA ASN A 120 -6.50 8.05 -7.04
C ASN A 120 -6.86 9.29 -6.21
N ASN A 121 -7.41 9.11 -5.01
CA ASN A 121 -7.88 10.19 -4.15
C ASN A 121 -6.77 10.86 -3.32
N ASN A 122 -5.57 10.30 -3.28
CA ASN A 122 -4.44 10.90 -2.56
C ASN A 122 -3.91 12.13 -3.30
N LEU A 123 -4.21 13.32 -2.78
CA LEU A 123 -3.82 14.60 -3.38
C LEU A 123 -2.34 14.96 -3.18
N ASN A 124 -1.61 14.23 -2.32
CA ASN A 124 -0.19 14.49 -2.08
C ASN A 124 0.72 13.92 -3.17
N ILE A 125 0.20 12.98 -3.97
CA ILE A 125 0.96 12.24 -4.98
C ILE A 125 0.70 12.83 -6.36
N LYS A 126 1.75 13.10 -7.13
CA LYS A 126 1.62 13.56 -8.53
C LYS A 126 1.61 12.36 -9.47
N ASP A 127 0.94 12.51 -10.61
CA ASP A 127 0.74 11.39 -11.54
C ASP A 127 2.05 10.93 -12.21
N HIS A 128 2.94 11.87 -12.54
CA HIS A 128 4.22 11.53 -13.16
C HIS A 128 5.15 10.73 -12.25
N ASP A 129 5.01 10.86 -10.93
CA ASP A 129 5.82 10.11 -9.97
C ASP A 129 5.36 8.65 -9.82
N LEU A 130 4.11 8.34 -10.18
CA LEU A 130 3.51 7.03 -9.99
C LEU A 130 3.94 5.98 -10.99
N LYS A 131 4.81 6.30 -11.96
CA LYS A 131 5.25 5.34 -12.97
C LYS A 131 5.67 3.99 -12.37
N PRO A 132 6.53 3.91 -11.33
CA PRO A 132 6.92 2.62 -10.75
C PRO A 132 5.74 1.84 -10.15
N PHE A 133 4.81 2.53 -9.50
CA PHE A 133 3.60 1.87 -8.97
C PHE A 133 2.68 1.40 -10.09
N TYR A 134 2.50 2.21 -11.13
CA TYR A 134 1.69 1.85 -12.28
C TYR A 134 2.26 0.67 -13.05
N ASP A 135 3.59 0.57 -13.19
CA ASP A 135 4.23 -0.59 -13.82
C ASP A 135 3.87 -1.90 -13.08
N VAL A 136 3.79 -1.87 -11.74
CA VAL A 136 3.32 -3.03 -10.96
C VAL A 136 1.82 -3.21 -11.04
N ILE A 137 1.03 -2.18 -10.73
CA ILE A 137 -0.44 -2.23 -10.65
C ILE A 137 -1.04 -2.73 -11.95
N PHE A 138 -0.69 -2.12 -13.09
CA PHE A 138 -1.29 -2.47 -14.37
C PHE A 138 -0.74 -3.78 -14.96
N SER A 139 0.33 -4.34 -14.38
CA SER A 139 0.75 -5.71 -14.68
C SER A 139 0.00 -6.78 -13.87
N TRP A 140 -0.72 -6.37 -12.84
CA TRP A 140 -1.44 -7.29 -11.97
C TRP A 140 -2.80 -7.66 -12.58
N PRO A 141 -3.12 -8.96 -12.76
CA PRO A 141 -4.38 -9.37 -13.34
C PRO A 141 -5.56 -9.19 -12.38
N GLY A 142 -6.76 -9.12 -12.94
CA GLY A 142 -8.01 -9.22 -12.20
C GLY A 142 -8.43 -7.95 -11.46
N ILE A 143 -7.95 -6.76 -11.86
CA ILE A 143 -8.48 -5.49 -11.34
C ILE A 143 -9.97 -5.37 -11.70
N ASP A 144 -10.83 -5.23 -10.68
CA ASP A 144 -12.27 -5.01 -10.84
C ASP A 144 -12.56 -3.51 -11.10
N TRP A 145 -12.52 -3.12 -12.37
CA TRP A 145 -12.83 -1.77 -12.80
C TRP A 145 -14.32 -1.39 -12.62
N GLU A 146 -15.19 -2.39 -12.45
CA GLU A 146 -16.63 -2.21 -12.22
C GLU A 146 -17.02 -2.17 -10.74
N ALA A 147 -16.04 -2.32 -9.84
CA ALA A 147 -16.25 -2.13 -8.41
C ALA A 147 -16.86 -0.75 -8.14
N GLY A 148 -17.97 -0.73 -7.38
CA GLY A 148 -18.57 0.52 -6.91
C GLY A 148 -17.57 1.34 -6.10
N ALA A 149 -17.37 2.60 -6.49
CA ALA A 149 -16.37 3.52 -5.98
C ALA A 149 -17.02 4.79 -5.37
N GLY A 150 -18.15 4.60 -4.68
CA GLY A 150 -18.90 5.68 -4.06
C GLY A 150 -19.84 6.40 -5.03
N LYS A 151 -19.89 7.73 -4.93
CA LYS A 151 -20.78 8.57 -5.75
C LYS A 151 -20.04 9.77 -6.34
N ALA A 152 -20.34 10.12 -7.58
CA ALA A 152 -19.96 11.38 -8.20
C ALA A 152 -21.22 12.11 -8.65
N PHE A 153 -21.32 13.42 -8.37
CA PHE A 153 -22.50 14.23 -8.69
C PHE A 153 -23.83 13.60 -8.21
N GLY A 154 -23.81 12.96 -7.03
CA GLY A 154 -24.97 12.29 -6.43
C GLY A 154 -25.31 10.90 -7.00
N LYS A 155 -24.63 10.45 -8.07
CA LYS A 155 -24.87 9.15 -8.71
C LYS A 155 -23.81 8.13 -8.32
N PRO A 156 -24.18 6.85 -8.08
CA PRO A 156 -23.20 5.77 -7.93
C PRO A 156 -22.26 5.71 -9.12
N VAL A 157 -20.97 5.47 -8.86
CA VAL A 157 -19.95 5.35 -9.90
C VAL A 157 -19.08 4.12 -9.69
N THR A 158 -18.52 3.59 -10.77
CA THR A 158 -17.50 2.52 -10.72
C THR A 158 -16.10 3.09 -10.59
N LEU A 159 -15.12 2.24 -10.25
CA LEU A 159 -13.70 2.61 -10.23
C LEU A 159 -13.27 3.19 -11.58
N ARG A 160 -13.68 2.55 -12.69
CA ARG A 160 -13.44 3.03 -14.06
C ARG A 160 -13.90 4.48 -14.25
N GLN A 161 -15.14 4.77 -13.86
CA GLN A 161 -15.72 6.10 -14.01
C GLN A 161 -14.99 7.13 -13.15
N VAL A 162 -14.58 6.77 -11.94
CA VAL A 162 -13.81 7.68 -11.07
C VAL A 162 -12.44 8.00 -11.67
N VAL A 163 -11.75 7.03 -12.28
CA VAL A 163 -10.46 7.25 -12.94
C VAL A 163 -10.62 8.13 -14.19
N ASN A 164 -11.65 7.89 -15.00
CA ASN A 164 -11.96 8.77 -16.14
C ASN A 164 -12.26 10.21 -15.72
N LEU A 165 -13.03 10.41 -14.65
CA LEU A 165 -13.31 11.75 -14.10
C LEU A 165 -12.04 12.44 -13.57
N ALA A 166 -10.99 11.67 -13.25
CA ALA A 166 -9.72 12.18 -12.78
C ALA A 166 -8.69 12.43 -13.90
N GLU A 167 -9.02 12.22 -15.18
CA GLU A 167 -8.08 12.30 -16.32
C GLU A 167 -7.23 13.56 -16.33
N ASN A 168 -7.83 14.74 -16.08
CA ASN A 168 -7.09 16.01 -16.04
C ASN A 168 -6.01 16.06 -14.94
N ARG A 169 -6.17 15.27 -13.87
CA ARG A 169 -5.24 15.19 -12.74
C ARG A 169 -4.33 13.96 -12.82
N ARG A 170 -4.83 12.87 -13.40
CA ARG A 170 -4.22 11.53 -13.46
C ARG A 170 -4.22 10.98 -14.91
N PRO A 171 -3.65 11.71 -15.89
CA PRO A 171 -3.72 11.30 -17.29
C PRO A 171 -3.04 9.94 -17.55
N GLU A 172 -1.93 9.63 -16.89
CA GLU A 172 -1.23 8.33 -17.04
C GLU A 172 -2.03 7.18 -16.42
N MET A 173 -2.71 7.40 -15.29
CA MET A 173 -3.62 6.40 -14.73
C MET A 173 -4.74 6.07 -15.71
N CYS A 174 -5.34 7.12 -16.30
CA CYS A 174 -6.43 7.00 -17.26
C CYS A 174 -5.98 6.27 -18.53
N ARG A 175 -4.84 6.68 -19.11
CA ARG A 175 -4.24 6.04 -20.29
C ARG A 175 -3.99 4.55 -20.03
N ARG A 176 -3.32 4.20 -18.93
CA ARG A 176 -2.98 2.80 -18.59
C ARG A 176 -4.20 1.96 -18.25
N MET A 177 -5.24 2.55 -17.65
CA MET A 177 -6.53 1.86 -17.46
C MET A 177 -7.15 1.50 -18.80
N HIS A 178 -7.20 2.41 -19.78
CA HIS A 178 -7.71 2.10 -21.11
C HIS A 178 -6.88 1.01 -21.79
N GLU A 179 -5.55 1.12 -21.76
CA GLU A 179 -4.66 0.06 -22.28
C GLU A 179 -4.90 -1.30 -21.62
N TYR A 180 -5.13 -1.31 -20.30
CA TYR A 180 -5.45 -2.53 -19.54
C TYR A 180 -6.79 -3.11 -19.97
N LEU A 181 -7.81 -2.28 -20.20
CA LEU A 181 -9.13 -2.74 -20.61
C LEU A 181 -9.13 -3.29 -22.04
N ASP A 182 -8.33 -2.70 -22.91
CA ASP A 182 -8.23 -3.10 -24.32
C ASP A 182 -7.35 -4.34 -24.52
N ASN A 183 -6.23 -4.43 -23.79
CA ASN A 183 -5.18 -5.42 -24.04
C ASN A 183 -4.99 -6.42 -22.89
N GLY A 184 -5.65 -6.22 -21.75
CA GLY A 184 -5.36 -6.94 -20.51
C GLY A 184 -4.13 -6.38 -19.76
N PRO A 185 -3.67 -7.09 -18.72
CA PRO A 185 -2.54 -6.64 -17.91
C PRO A 185 -1.26 -6.47 -18.73
N SER A 186 -0.47 -5.44 -18.42
CA SER A 186 0.85 -5.26 -19.02
C SER A 186 1.82 -6.36 -18.55
N GLN A 187 2.98 -6.46 -19.22
CA GLN A 187 4.04 -7.34 -18.76
C GLN A 187 4.46 -6.98 -17.32
N ARG A 188 4.71 -8.01 -16.49
CA ARG A 188 5.24 -7.80 -15.15
C ARG A 188 6.62 -7.13 -15.22
N PRO A 189 6.88 -6.09 -14.42
CA PRO A 189 8.18 -5.44 -14.41
C PRO A 189 9.23 -6.37 -13.81
N ASP A 190 10.43 -6.38 -14.39
CA ASP A 190 11.60 -7.00 -13.80
C ASP A 190 12.20 -6.02 -12.78
N LEU A 191 11.91 -6.25 -11.50
CA LEU A 191 12.29 -5.35 -10.40
C LEU A 191 13.41 -5.93 -9.53
N LEU A 192 14.16 -6.93 -10.01
CA LEU A 192 15.30 -7.53 -9.33
C LEU A 192 16.36 -6.46 -9.01
#